data_AF-A0A925WN11-F1
#
_entry.id   AF-A0A925WN11-F1
#
_cell.length_a   1.000
_cell.length_b   1.000
_cell.length_c   1.000
_cell.angle_alpha   90.00
_cell.angle_beta   90.00
_cell.angle_gamma   90.00
#
_symmetry.space_group_name_H-M   'P 1'
#
loop_
_entity.id
_entity.type
_entity.pdbx_description
1 polymer ?
#
loop_
_entity_poly.entity_id
_entity_poly.type
_entity_poly.pdbx_seq_one_letter_code
_entity_poly.pdbx_strand_id
1 'polypeptide(L)'
;MTELTFEEVVAAAQKLSAQQKMHLVARLALPSFDFDVEPTREQLLADFDLGIASGAFNQVKSLRNQYARPELDDLTEEQLLADIHVAATEWEQKLDEFFPDHN
;
A
#
# COMPACT_ATOMS: atom_id res chain seq x y z
N MET A 1 -13.00 34.67 9.84
CA MET A 1 -12.16 33.49 10.06
C MET A 1 -11.44 33.72 11.37
N THR A 2 -11.62 32.86 12.36
CA THR A 2 -10.98 33.02 13.67
C THR A 2 -9.55 32.52 13.55
N GLU A 3 -8.57 33.41 13.66
CA GLU A 3 -7.16 33.01 13.77
C GLU A 3 -6.94 32.42 15.15
N LEU A 4 -6.91 31.10 15.24
CA LEU A 4 -6.54 30.40 16.46
C LEU A 4 -5.02 30.37 16.56
N THR A 5 -4.50 30.77 17.71
CA THR A 5 -3.07 30.68 18.00
C THR A 5 -2.66 29.23 18.26
N PHE A 6 -1.38 28.91 18.04
CA PHE A 6 -0.85 27.57 18.32
C PHE A 6 -1.08 27.16 19.79
N GLU A 7 -0.93 28.10 20.73
CA GLU A 7 -1.14 27.85 22.15
C GLU A 7 -2.59 27.46 22.47
N GLU A 8 -3.57 28.08 21.81
CA GLU A 8 -4.98 27.74 21.97
C GLU A 8 -5.30 26.35 21.43
N VAL A 9 -4.67 25.95 20.32
CA VAL A 9 -4.81 24.59 19.75
C VAL A 9 -4.22 23.54 20.70
N VAL A 10 -3.05 23.82 21.29
CA VAL A 10 -2.42 22.92 22.28
C VAL A 10 -3.28 22.81 23.53
N ALA A 11 -3.78 23.93 24.06
CA ALA A 11 -4.66 23.96 25.23
C ALA A 11 -5.99 23.20 24.96
N ALA A 12 -6.52 23.27 23.74
CA ALA A 12 -7.68 22.49 23.32
C ALA A 12 -7.35 20.98 23.23
N ALA A 13 -6.21 20.63 22.63
CA ALA A 13 -5.77 19.24 22.50
C ALA A 13 -5.54 18.56 23.86
N GLN A 14 -5.07 19.31 24.88
CA GLN A 14 -4.88 18.78 26.23
C GLN A 14 -6.19 18.31 26.89
N LYS A 15 -7.32 18.96 26.57
CA LYS A 15 -8.66 18.64 27.11
C LYS A 15 -9.30 17.39 26.50
N LEU A 16 -8.71 16.84 25.43
CA LEU A 16 -9.21 15.64 24.76
C LEU A 16 -8.95 14.37 25.58
N SER A 17 -9.83 13.38 25.42
CA SER A 17 -9.60 12.03 25.93
C SER A 17 -8.42 11.35 25.24
N ALA A 18 -7.87 10.29 25.82
CA ALA A 18 -6.76 9.54 25.23
C ALA A 18 -7.07 9.04 23.81
N GLN A 19 -8.30 8.53 23.60
CA GLN A 19 -8.77 8.07 22.30
C GLN A 19 -8.85 9.23 21.29
N GLN A 20 -9.36 10.39 21.70
CA GLN A 20 -9.47 11.57 20.84
C GLN A 20 -8.10 12.16 20.48
N LYS A 21 -7.13 12.13 21.41
CA LYS A 21 -5.74 12.53 21.15
C LYS A 21 -5.10 11.66 20.09
N MET A 22 -5.32 10.34 20.16
CA MET A 22 -4.85 9.42 19.12
C MET A 22 -5.44 9.74 17.75
N HIS A 23 -6.75 9.98 17.65
CA HIS A 23 -7.38 10.36 16.39
C HIS A 23 -6.85 11.68 15.83
N LEU A 24 -6.61 12.67 16.70
CA LEU A 24 -6.03 13.95 16.30
C LEU A 24 -4.60 13.78 15.77
N VAL A 25 -3.76 13.00 16.46
CA VAL A 25 -2.40 12.69 16.00
C VAL A 25 -2.44 11.97 14.66
N ALA A 26 -3.29 10.95 14.50
CA ALA A 26 -3.42 10.25 13.22
C ALA A 26 -3.81 11.21 12.09
N ARG A 27 -4.76 12.11 12.35
CA ARG A 27 -5.24 13.08 11.35
C ARG A 27 -4.23 14.18 11.02
N LEU A 28 -3.35 14.55 11.95
CA LEU A 28 -2.32 15.57 11.74
C LEU A 28 -0.99 15.00 11.22
N ALA A 29 -0.68 13.74 11.56
CA ALA A 29 0.54 13.04 11.15
C ALA A 29 0.43 12.51 9.71
N LEU A 30 -0.79 12.28 9.24
CA LEU A 30 -1.03 12.05 7.83
C LEU A 30 -1.01 13.41 7.13
N PRO A 31 -0.03 13.69 6.23
CA PRO A 31 -0.18 14.82 5.32
C PRO A 31 -1.53 14.60 4.63
N SER A 32 -2.33 15.66 4.59
CA SER A 32 -3.62 15.74 3.91
C SER A 32 -3.77 14.64 2.87
N PHE A 33 -4.72 13.73 3.12
CA PHE A 33 -5.18 12.72 2.15
C PHE A 33 -5.77 13.45 0.93
N ASP A 34 -4.92 14.09 0.14
CA ASP A 34 -5.12 14.23 -1.29
C ASP A 34 -4.85 12.84 -1.84
N PHE A 35 -5.92 12.04 -1.94
CA PHE A 35 -5.91 10.72 -2.57
C PHE A 35 -5.47 10.75 -4.06
N ASP A 36 -5.11 11.91 -4.60
CA ASP A 36 -4.77 12.13 -6.01
C ASP A 36 -3.27 12.13 -6.33
N VAL A 37 -2.39 12.04 -5.32
CA VAL A 37 -0.95 11.90 -5.57
C VAL A 37 -0.53 10.51 -5.15
N GLU A 38 -0.53 9.58 -6.11
CA GLU A 38 0.11 8.29 -5.91
C GLU A 38 1.55 8.52 -5.44
N PRO A 39 1.95 7.88 -4.33
CA PRO A 39 3.29 8.07 -3.78
C PRO A 39 4.30 7.58 -4.81
N THR A 40 5.35 8.38 -5.05
CA THR A 40 6.40 7.95 -5.96
C THR A 40 7.13 6.75 -5.36
N ARG A 41 7.75 5.94 -6.23
CA ARG A 41 8.58 4.82 -5.80
C ARG A 41 9.63 5.26 -4.78
N GLU A 42 10.27 6.40 -5.01
CA GLU A 42 11.31 6.95 -4.13
C GLU A 42 10.77 7.32 -2.75
N GLN A 43 9.55 7.87 -2.67
CA GLN A 43 8.89 8.19 -1.41
C GLN A 43 8.58 6.91 -0.61
N LEU A 44 8.03 5.89 -1.26
CA LEU A 44 7.76 4.60 -0.61
C LEU A 44 9.04 3.92 -0.10
N LEU A 45 10.15 4.04 -0.83
CA LEU A 45 11.44 3.50 -0.40
C LEU A 45 11.96 4.25 0.83
N ALA A 46 11.87 5.58 0.83
CA ALA A 46 12.32 6.42 1.94
C ALA A 46 11.49 6.19 3.23
N ASP A 47 10.17 6.08 3.09
CA ASP A 47 9.27 5.81 4.22
C ASP A 47 9.54 4.44 4.85
N PHE A 48 9.84 3.44 4.02
CA PHE A 48 10.22 2.12 4.51
C PHE A 48 11.55 2.17 5.29
N ASP A 49 12.56 2.88 4.78
CA ASP A 49 13.86 3.00 5.44
C ASP A 49 13.74 3.73 6.79
N LEU A 50 12.86 4.73 6.87
CA LEU A 50 12.50 5.39 8.12
C LEU A 50 11.77 4.44 9.09
N GLY A 51 10.89 3.57 8.58
CA GLY A 51 10.24 2.50 9.36
C GLY A 51 11.25 1.51 9.95
N ILE A 52 12.28 1.13 9.19
CA ILE A 52 13.38 0.29 9.68
C ILE A 52 14.17 1.01 10.77
N ALA A 53 14.58 2.26 10.55
CA ALA A 53 15.36 3.05 11.50
C ALA A 53 14.62 3.32 12.82
N SER A 54 13.29 3.46 12.77
CA SER A 54 12.42 3.62 13.95
C SER A 54 12.06 2.31 14.64
N GLY A 55 12.52 1.17 14.12
CA GLY A 55 12.30 -0.14 14.72
C GLY A 55 10.91 -0.72 14.49
N ALA A 56 10.15 -0.21 13.51
CA ALA A 56 8.81 -0.68 13.19
C ALA A 56 8.75 -2.18 12.85
N PHE A 57 9.88 -2.76 12.42
CA PHE A 57 10.00 -4.17 12.06
C PHE A 57 10.77 -5.02 13.07
N ASN A 58 11.03 -4.52 14.29
CA ASN A 58 11.82 -5.26 15.29
C ASN A 58 11.13 -6.54 15.81
N GLN A 59 9.80 -6.63 15.67
CA GLN A 59 9.01 -7.79 16.12
C GLN A 59 8.29 -8.52 14.98
N VAL A 60 8.48 -8.07 13.73
CA VAL A 60 7.80 -8.62 12.56
C VAL A 60 8.77 -8.78 11.40
N LYS A 61 8.65 -9.87 10.65
CA LYS A 61 9.48 -10.08 9.46
C LYS A 61 9.00 -9.15 8.34
N SER A 62 9.90 -8.34 7.79
CA SER A 62 9.59 -7.57 6.58
C SER A 62 9.38 -8.49 5.37
N LEU A 63 8.32 -8.26 4.61
CA LEU A 63 8.02 -8.97 3.36
C LEU A 63 8.60 -8.26 2.13
N ARG A 64 9.30 -7.13 2.31
CA ARG A 64 9.87 -6.37 1.20
C ARG A 64 10.81 -7.27 0.40
N ASN A 65 10.59 -7.33 -0.91
CA ASN A 65 11.29 -8.19 -1.87
C ASN A 65 11.17 -9.70 -1.61
N GLN A 66 10.40 -10.17 -0.63
CA GLN A 66 10.25 -11.60 -0.35
C GLN A 66 9.54 -12.34 -1.50
N TYR A 67 8.68 -11.64 -2.24
CA TYR A 67 7.96 -12.15 -3.40
C TYR A 67 8.34 -11.42 -4.69
N ALA A 68 9.35 -10.55 -4.65
CA ALA A 68 9.89 -9.99 -5.87
C ALA A 68 10.49 -11.14 -6.68
N ARG A 69 10.22 -11.14 -7.98
CA ARG A 69 10.85 -12.05 -8.94
C ARG A 69 11.68 -11.17 -9.87
N PRO A 70 12.95 -10.89 -9.52
CA PRO A 70 13.82 -10.04 -10.33
C PRO A 70 13.99 -10.58 -11.76
N GLU A 71 13.76 -11.88 -11.96
CA GLU A 71 13.77 -12.50 -13.29
C GLU A 71 12.65 -11.98 -14.20
N LEU A 72 11.65 -11.28 -13.66
CA LEU A 72 10.55 -10.66 -14.40
C LEU A 72 10.76 -9.16 -14.65
N ASP A 73 11.86 -8.56 -14.18
CA ASP A 73 12.12 -7.13 -14.38
C ASP A 73 12.38 -6.79 -15.86
N ASP A 74 12.83 -7.76 -16.65
CA ASP A 74 13.04 -7.65 -18.10
C ASP A 74 11.84 -8.18 -18.92
N LEU A 75 10.74 -8.56 -18.26
CA LEU A 75 9.55 -9.08 -18.94
C LEU A 75 8.87 -7.95 -19.72
N THR A 76 8.80 -8.07 -21.04
CA THR A 76 8.07 -7.09 -21.87
C THR A 76 6.57 -7.31 -21.74
N GLU A 77 5.80 -6.26 -22.02
CA GLU A 77 4.33 -6.34 -22.01
C GLU A 77 3.82 -7.39 -23.00
N GLU A 78 4.44 -7.52 -24.16
CA GLU A 78 4.08 -8.53 -25.15
C GLU A 78 4.31 -9.95 -24.64
N GLN A 79 5.42 -10.18 -23.94
CA GLN A 79 5.73 -11.48 -23.35
C GLN A 79 4.74 -11.82 -22.22
N LEU A 80 4.39 -10.84 -21.39
CA LEU A 80 3.37 -10.99 -20.34
C LEU A 80 2.01 -11.35 -20.94
N LEU A 81 1.58 -10.64 -21.98
CA LEU A 81 0.29 -10.89 -22.64
C LEU A 81 0.26 -12.27 -23.32
N ALA A 82 1.36 -12.70 -23.92
CA ALA A 82 1.49 -14.03 -24.49
C ALA A 82 1.36 -15.12 -23.41
N ASP A 83 2.05 -14.95 -22.28
CA ASP A 83 1.99 -15.90 -21.17
C ASP A 83 0.59 -15.97 -20.53
N ILE A 84 -0.08 -14.82 -20.37
CA ILE A 84 -1.48 -14.74 -19.91
C ILE A 84 -2.39 -15.47 -20.88
N HIS A 85 -2.23 -15.26 -22.19
CA HIS A 85 -3.05 -15.92 -23.20
C HIS A 85 -2.90 -17.44 -23.15
N VAL A 86 -1.67 -17.95 -23.08
CA VAL A 86 -1.40 -19.39 -22.94
C VAL A 86 -2.08 -19.95 -21.69
N ALA A 87 -1.90 -19.31 -20.54
CA ALA A 87 -2.51 -19.75 -19.30
C ALA A 87 -4.05 -19.75 -19.37
N ALA A 88 -4.64 -18.71 -19.95
CA ALA A 88 -6.09 -18.61 -20.12
C ALA A 88 -6.63 -19.72 -21.03
N THR A 89 -5.98 -20.00 -22.16
CA THR A 89 -6.39 -21.08 -23.07
C THR A 89 -6.26 -22.46 -22.42
N GLU A 90 -5.22 -22.71 -21.63
CA GLU A 90 -5.11 -23.96 -20.88
C GLU A 90 -6.25 -24.13 -19.86
N TRP A 91 -6.68 -23.03 -19.24
CA TRP A 91 -7.78 -23.04 -18.28
C TRP A 91 -9.11 -23.28 -18.97
N GLU A 92 -9.37 -22.63 -20.10
CA GLU A 92 -10.55 -22.87 -20.93
C GLU A 92 -10.63 -24.34 -21.34
N GLN A 93 -9.54 -24.93 -21.84
CA GLN A 93 -9.50 -26.36 -22.20
C GLN A 93 -9.79 -27.28 -21.01
N LYS A 94 -9.20 -27.00 -19.84
CA LYS A 94 -9.47 -27.79 -18.62
C LYS A 94 -10.90 -27.62 -18.14
N LEU A 95 -11.50 -26.44 -18.31
CA LEU A 95 -12.90 -26.19 -17.97
C LEU A 95 -13.84 -26.91 -18.93
N ASP A 96 -13.54 -26.93 -20.23
CA ASP A 96 -14.30 -27.69 -21.23
C ASP A 96 -14.22 -29.20 -20.97
N GLU A 97 -13.05 -29.71 -20.57
CA GLU A 97 -12.89 -31.10 -20.14
C GLU A 97 -13.69 -31.42 -18.86
N PHE A 98 -13.80 -30.47 -17.93
CA PHE A 98 -14.49 -30.64 -16.65
C PHE A 98 -16.01 -30.46 -16.78
N PHE A 99 -16.47 -29.62 -17.71
CA PHE A 99 -17.89 -29.37 -18.02
C PHE A 99 -18.19 -29.67 -19.49
N PRO A 100 -18.13 -30.93 -19.93
CA PRO A 100 -18.26 -31.29 -21.34
C PRO A 100 -19.66 -31.07 -21.94
N ASP A 101 -20.68 -30.78 -21.11
CA ASP A 101 -22.08 -30.68 -21.53
C ASP A 101 -22.66 -29.27 -21.27
N HIS A 102 -22.24 -28.28 -22.06
CA HIS A 102 -22.97 -27.02 -22.27
C HIS A 102 -23.15 -26.72 -23.77
N ASN A 103 -23.60 -27.73 -24.53
CA ASN A 103 -24.21 -27.58 -25.85
C ASN A 103 -25.66 -28.08 -25.84
#